data_AF-M0ZII6-F1
#
_entry.id   AF-M0ZII6-F1
#
_cell.length_a   1.000
_cell.length_b   1.000
_cell.length_c   1.000
_cell.angle_alpha   90.00
_cell.angle_beta   90.00
_cell.angle_gamma   90.00
#
_symmetry.space_group_name_H-M   'P 1'
#
loop_
_entity.id
_entity.type
_entity.pdbx_description
1 polymer ?
#
loop_
_entity_poly.entity_id
_entity_poly.type
_entity_poly.pdbx_seq_one_letter_code
_entity_poly.pdbx_strand_id
1 'polypeptide(L)'
;MQDASLEGFPESPKSVVLITGKSDYNRVSLNSTVKAYLWEMGSPFLPCKTRTGILVAKAHSLRMWLKDSPFCLDLELKNRPSLPEMNSMQLIEGCFIRRGLVPAFKEINERLGPVNPRKFARLALLSNEKREKVIQADIEGRREKLAKLKSTAVTKRRNTKSFRMNKFVRVSGPAK
;
A
#
# COMPACT_ATOMS: atom_id res chain seq x y z
N MET A 1 -31.61 -3.36 -2.57
CA MET A 1 -30.91 -2.23 -3.20
C MET A 1 -31.16 -1.05 -2.27
N GLN A 2 -30.13 -0.41 -1.69
CA GLN A 2 -30.37 0.76 -0.84
C GLN A 2 -30.71 1.94 -1.76
N ASP A 3 -31.94 2.45 -1.66
CA ASP A 3 -32.35 3.65 -2.35
C ASP A 3 -31.49 4.82 -1.86
N ALA A 4 -30.69 5.37 -2.76
CA ALA A 4 -29.95 6.60 -2.52
C ALA A 4 -30.95 7.77 -2.57
N SER A 5 -31.64 8.02 -1.44
CA SER A 5 -32.38 9.25 -1.24
C SER A 5 -31.41 10.44 -1.34
N LEU A 6 -31.75 11.42 -2.19
CA LEU A 6 -31.04 12.69 -2.31
C LEU A 6 -31.32 13.62 -1.11
N GLU A 7 -32.20 13.21 -0.20
CA GLU A 7 -32.53 13.92 1.03
C GLU A 7 -32.07 13.13 2.26
N GLY A 8 -31.25 13.78 3.10
CA GLY A 8 -30.72 13.26 4.35
C GLY A 8 -29.21 13.46 4.50
N PHE A 9 -28.71 13.39 5.74
CA PHE A 9 -27.28 13.26 6.05
C PHE A 9 -27.00 11.77 6.30
N PRO A 10 -26.80 10.94 5.25
CA PRO A 10 -26.54 9.52 5.45
C PRO A 10 -25.31 9.35 6.35
N GLU A 11 -25.42 8.48 7.34
CA GLU A 11 -24.29 8.17 8.20
C GLU A 11 -23.12 7.68 7.35
N SER A 12 -21.92 8.18 7.66
CA SER A 12 -20.73 7.76 6.96
C SER A 12 -20.52 6.25 7.16
N PRO A 13 -20.41 5.45 6.08
CA PRO A 13 -20.20 4.02 6.22
C PRO A 13 -18.90 3.76 6.99
N LYS A 14 -18.76 2.60 7.64
CA LYS A 14 -17.48 2.26 8.32
C LYS A 14 -16.31 2.12 7.33
N SER A 15 -16.61 1.60 6.13
CA SER A 15 -15.65 1.38 5.05
C SER A 15 -16.34 1.39 3.69
N VAL A 16 -15.59 1.75 2.66
CA VAL A 16 -16.00 1.64 1.25
C VAL A 16 -15.25 0.47 0.61
N VAL A 17 -15.97 -0.29 -0.21
CA VAL A 17 -15.46 -1.50 -0.86
C VAL A 17 -15.60 -1.35 -2.37
N LEU A 18 -14.51 -1.50 -3.11
CA LEU A 18 -14.52 -1.67 -4.56
C LEU A 18 -14.41 -3.16 -4.89
N ILE A 19 -15.37 -3.66 -5.66
CA ILE A 19 -15.37 -5.02 -6.17
C ILE A 19 -14.98 -4.96 -7.63
N THR A 20 -13.76 -5.43 -7.94
CA THR A 20 -13.23 -5.47 -9.32
C THR A 20 -13.30 -6.87 -9.94
N GLY A 21 -13.57 -7.89 -9.12
CA GLY A 21 -13.47 -9.28 -9.54
C GLY A 21 -12.02 -9.74 -9.76
N LYS A 22 -11.86 -11.00 -10.20
CA LYS A 22 -10.58 -11.66 -10.50
C LYS A 22 -10.44 -12.02 -11.99
N SER A 23 -11.45 -11.74 -12.80
CA SER A 23 -11.45 -12.10 -14.21
C SER A 23 -10.50 -11.19 -14.98
N ASP A 24 -9.78 -11.79 -15.91
CA ASP A 24 -9.00 -11.08 -16.90
C ASP A 24 -9.72 -11.17 -18.25
N TYR A 25 -9.83 -10.05 -18.95
CA TYR A 25 -10.43 -9.98 -20.29
C TYR A 25 -9.39 -9.45 -21.26
N ASN A 26 -9.22 -10.10 -22.42
CA ASN A 26 -8.17 -9.77 -23.39
C ASN A 26 -6.76 -9.71 -22.78
N ARG A 27 -6.47 -10.60 -21.82
CA ARG A 27 -5.21 -10.60 -21.03
C ARG A 27 -4.99 -9.32 -20.21
N VAL A 28 -6.05 -8.57 -19.92
CA VAL A 28 -6.02 -7.38 -19.07
C VAL A 28 -6.82 -7.63 -17.81
N SER A 29 -6.21 -7.34 -16.67
CA SER A 29 -6.85 -7.44 -15.37
C SER A 29 -7.42 -6.10 -14.92
N LEU A 30 -8.73 -6.06 -14.69
CA LEU A 30 -9.40 -4.88 -14.13
C LEU A 30 -8.89 -4.59 -12.71
N ASN A 31 -8.68 -5.63 -11.89
CA ASN A 31 -8.18 -5.46 -10.53
C ASN A 31 -6.81 -4.79 -10.52
N SER A 32 -5.87 -5.30 -11.32
CA SER A 32 -4.52 -4.72 -11.39
C SER A 32 -4.54 -3.29 -11.92
N THR A 33 -5.34 -3.03 -12.96
CA THR A 33 -5.47 -1.70 -13.57
C THR A 33 -6.02 -0.67 -12.58
N VAL A 34 -7.15 -0.98 -11.93
CA VAL A 34 -7.76 -0.07 -10.93
C VAL A 34 -6.83 0.13 -9.74
N LYS A 35 -6.16 -0.94 -9.30
CA LYS A 35 -5.18 -0.88 -8.20
C LYS A 35 -3.98 0.02 -8.55
N ALA A 36 -3.41 -0.11 -9.75
CA ALA A 36 -2.31 0.74 -10.21
C ALA A 36 -2.73 2.22 -10.23
N TYR A 37 -3.92 2.52 -10.74
CA TYR A 37 -4.45 3.88 -10.79
C TYR A 37 -4.70 4.48 -9.40
N LEU A 38 -5.30 3.72 -8.49
CA LEU A 38 -5.51 4.15 -7.11
C LEU A 38 -4.17 4.38 -6.39
N TRP A 39 -3.16 3.56 -6.66
CA TRP A 39 -1.84 3.70 -6.07
C TRP A 39 -1.06 4.88 -6.62
N GLU A 40 -1.17 5.18 -7.91
CA GLU A 40 -0.65 6.41 -8.50
C GLU A 40 -1.16 7.64 -7.73
N MET A 41 -2.46 7.69 -7.45
CA MET A 41 -3.08 8.82 -6.75
C MET A 41 -2.86 8.79 -5.23
N GLY A 42 -2.09 7.83 -4.70
CA GLY A 42 -1.83 7.68 -3.27
C GLY A 42 -3.07 7.34 -2.43
N SER A 43 -4.06 6.69 -3.06
CA SER A 43 -5.35 6.37 -2.47
C SER A 43 -5.24 5.41 -1.27
N PRO A 44 -6.15 5.51 -0.26
CA PRO A 44 -6.15 4.62 0.90
C PRO A 44 -6.74 3.22 0.64
N PHE A 45 -7.15 2.91 -0.59
CA PHE A 45 -7.65 1.59 -0.95
C PHE A 45 -6.54 0.53 -0.89
N LEU A 46 -6.78 -0.51 -0.11
CA LEU A 46 -5.87 -1.64 0.06
C LEU A 46 -6.55 -2.94 -0.39
N PRO A 47 -5.80 -3.91 -0.93
CA PRO A 47 -6.32 -5.25 -1.19
C PRO A 47 -6.92 -5.88 0.07
N CYS A 48 -8.10 -6.48 -0.06
CA CYS A 48 -8.70 -7.26 1.00
C CYS A 48 -7.81 -8.48 1.32
N LYS A 49 -7.59 -8.76 2.61
CA LYS A 49 -6.74 -9.89 3.04
C LYS A 49 -7.41 -11.25 2.81
N THR A 50 -8.73 -11.30 2.85
CA THR A 50 -9.50 -12.55 2.86
C THR A 50 -10.09 -12.90 1.50
N ARG A 51 -10.29 -11.92 0.61
CA ARG A 51 -10.91 -12.13 -0.71
C ARG A 51 -10.13 -11.42 -1.80
N THR A 52 -9.93 -12.10 -2.93
CA THR A 52 -9.30 -11.52 -4.12
C THR A 52 -10.30 -10.66 -4.91
N GLY A 53 -9.79 -9.68 -5.67
CA GLY A 53 -10.66 -8.84 -6.50
C GLY A 53 -11.47 -7.80 -5.72
N ILE A 54 -11.07 -7.53 -4.48
CA ILE A 54 -11.72 -6.56 -3.59
C ILE A 54 -10.68 -5.60 -3.03
N LEU A 55 -10.96 -4.30 -3.12
CA LEU A 55 -10.19 -3.23 -2.51
C LEU A 55 -11.04 -2.55 -1.43
N VAL A 56 -10.46 -2.26 -0.27
CA VAL A 56 -11.17 -1.69 0.87
C VAL A 56 -10.47 -0.43 1.35
N ALA A 57 -11.24 0.62 1.62
CA ALA A 57 -10.78 1.83 2.29
C ALA A 57 -11.65 2.11 3.53
N LYS A 58 -11.03 2.51 4.64
CA LYS A 58 -11.75 3.04 5.81
C LYS A 58 -12.35 4.39 5.45
N ALA A 59 -13.59 4.64 5.84
CA ALA A 59 -14.28 5.85 5.41
C ALA A 59 -13.60 7.14 5.88
N HIS A 60 -13.10 7.18 7.12
CA HIS A 60 -12.36 8.35 7.60
C HIS A 60 -11.11 8.65 6.75
N SER A 61 -10.30 7.63 6.45
CA SER A 61 -9.10 7.78 5.62
C SER A 61 -9.45 8.19 4.19
N LEU A 62 -10.53 7.63 3.63
CA LEU A 62 -11.04 8.00 2.31
C LEU A 62 -11.50 9.45 2.28
N ARG A 63 -12.25 9.90 3.29
CA ARG A 63 -12.73 11.28 3.41
C ARG A 63 -11.57 12.28 3.46
N MET A 64 -10.56 12.00 4.29
CA MET A 64 -9.37 12.85 4.37
C MET A 64 -8.62 12.89 3.04
N TRP A 65 -8.44 11.74 2.39
CA TRP A 65 -7.79 11.70 1.08
C TRP A 65 -8.57 12.46 0.01
N LEU A 66 -9.90 12.32 -0.06
CA LEU A 66 -10.73 13.07 -1.02
C LEU A 66 -10.66 14.58 -0.80
N LYS A 67 -10.54 15.03 0.46
CA LYS A 67 -10.40 16.45 0.80
C LYS A 67 -9.04 17.03 0.41
N ASP A 68 -7.98 16.27 0.63
CA ASP A 68 -6.61 16.79 0.53
C ASP A 68 -5.91 16.41 -0.80
N SER A 69 -6.47 15.50 -1.59
CA SER A 69 -5.84 14.99 -2.80
C SER A 69 -5.99 15.96 -3.97
N PRO A 70 -4.88 16.44 -4.58
CA PRO A 70 -4.95 17.30 -5.77
C PRO A 70 -5.59 16.58 -6.96
N PHE A 71 -5.48 15.26 -7.04
CA PHE A 71 -6.14 14.45 -8.08
C PHE A 71 -7.67 14.46 -7.99
N CYS A 72 -8.21 14.74 -6.80
CA CYS A 72 -9.65 14.80 -6.57
C CYS A 72 -10.20 16.22 -6.73
N LEU A 73 -9.32 17.23 -6.76
CA LEU A 73 -9.66 18.64 -6.96
C LEU A 73 -9.56 19.04 -8.45
N ASP A 74 -8.66 18.40 -9.22
CA ASP A 74 -8.52 18.61 -10.68
C ASP A 74 -9.62 17.85 -11.46
N LEU A 75 -10.89 18.20 -11.23
CA LEU A 75 -12.06 17.66 -11.95
C LEU A 75 -12.44 18.49 -13.18
N GLU A 76 -11.66 19.52 -13.50
CA GLU A 76 -11.93 20.38 -14.65
C GLU A 76 -11.75 19.60 -15.96
N LEU A 77 -12.79 19.63 -16.79
CA LEU A 77 -12.71 19.13 -18.15
C LEU A 77 -11.79 20.06 -18.94
N LYS A 78 -10.55 19.62 -19.16
CA LYS A 78 -9.57 20.36 -19.96
C LYS A 78 -10.01 20.32 -21.43
N ASN A 79 -10.46 21.46 -21.94
CA ASN A 79 -10.72 21.61 -23.36
C ASN A 79 -9.39 21.59 -24.12
N ARG A 80 -9.06 20.44 -24.72
CA ARG A 80 -7.88 20.30 -25.58
C ARG A 80 -8.33 20.45 -27.03
N PRO A 81 -7.79 21.42 -27.79
CA PRO A 81 -8.22 21.70 -29.16
C PRO A 81 -7.82 20.58 -30.14
N SER A 82 -6.89 19.71 -29.75
CA SER A 82 -6.45 18.56 -30.53
C SER A 82 -6.45 17.29 -29.69
N LEU A 83 -6.72 16.17 -30.37
CA LEU A 83 -6.55 14.86 -29.78
C LEU A 83 -5.05 14.61 -29.53
N PRO A 84 -4.69 13.96 -28.41
CA PRO A 84 -3.31 13.56 -28.18
C PRO A 84 -2.89 12.55 -29.26
N GLU A 85 -1.71 12.74 -29.83
CA GLU A 85 -1.15 11.86 -30.88
C GLU A 85 -1.00 10.41 -30.43
N MET A 86 -0.83 10.19 -29.12
CA MET A 86 -0.59 8.88 -28.54
C MET A 86 -1.48 8.64 -27.32
N ASN A 87 -1.82 7.37 -27.10
CA ASN A 87 -2.60 6.96 -25.94
C ASN A 87 -1.87 7.28 -24.63
N SER A 88 -2.58 7.89 -23.69
CA SER A 88 -2.08 8.25 -22.36
C SER A 88 -1.84 7.04 -21.45
N MET A 89 -2.42 5.89 -21.78
CA MET A 89 -2.25 4.62 -21.10
C MET A 89 -1.38 3.66 -21.94
N GLN A 90 -0.64 2.80 -21.26
CA GLN A 90 0.17 1.74 -21.84
C GLN A 90 -0.12 0.43 -21.11
N LEU A 91 -0.25 -0.66 -21.87
CA LEU A 91 -0.44 -2.00 -21.32
C LEU A 91 0.90 -2.61 -20.93
N ILE A 92 1.03 -3.02 -19.67
CA ILE A 92 2.23 -3.67 -19.11
C ILE A 92 1.78 -4.81 -18.22
N GLU A 93 2.29 -6.02 -18.46
CA GLU A 93 2.01 -7.19 -17.62
C GLU A 93 0.49 -7.41 -17.38
N GLY A 94 -0.34 -7.13 -18.39
CA GLY A 94 -1.80 -7.26 -18.27
C GLY A 94 -2.48 -6.16 -17.43
N CYS A 95 -1.79 -5.04 -17.20
CA CYS A 95 -2.27 -3.88 -16.44
C CYS A 95 -2.13 -2.59 -17.27
N PHE A 96 -3.17 -1.77 -17.34
CA PHE A 96 -3.03 -0.44 -17.93
C PHE A 96 -2.45 0.55 -16.91
N ILE A 97 -1.36 1.20 -17.30
CA ILE A 97 -0.66 2.21 -16.49
C ILE A 97 -0.51 3.47 -17.33
N ARG A 98 -0.56 4.65 -16.70
CA ARG A 98 -0.26 5.90 -17.42
C ARG A 98 1.16 5.85 -17.98
N ARG A 99 1.32 6.19 -19.26
CA ARG A 99 2.59 6.07 -19.99
C ARG A 99 3.76 6.74 -19.27
N GLY A 100 3.57 7.95 -18.73
CA GLY A 100 4.63 8.68 -18.02
C GLY A 100 5.12 7.99 -16.74
N LEU A 101 4.32 7.09 -16.16
CA LEU A 101 4.64 6.37 -14.93
C LEU A 101 5.26 4.99 -15.16
N VAL A 102 5.22 4.50 -16.39
CA VAL A 102 5.76 3.19 -16.76
C VAL A 102 7.22 3.00 -16.33
N PRO A 103 8.15 3.95 -16.59
CA PRO A 103 9.54 3.78 -16.18
C PRO A 103 9.68 3.70 -14.66
N ALA A 104 8.97 4.58 -13.93
CA ALA A 104 8.98 4.62 -12.48
C ALA A 104 8.41 3.34 -11.86
N PHE A 105 7.33 2.82 -12.44
CA PHE A 105 6.70 1.58 -11.99
C PHE A 105 7.67 0.40 -12.08
N LYS A 106 8.34 0.23 -13.23
CA LYS A 106 9.33 -0.85 -13.43
C LYS A 106 10.47 -0.75 -12.43
N GLU A 107 11.08 0.44 -12.33
CA GLU A 107 12.21 0.69 -11.44
C GLU A 107 11.87 0.40 -9.96
N ILE A 108 10.72 0.87 -9.48
CA ILE A 108 10.29 0.65 -8.10
C ILE A 108 10.02 -0.84 -7.85
N ASN A 109 9.34 -1.51 -8.79
CA ASN A 109 8.96 -2.90 -8.62
C ASN A 109 10.19 -3.82 -8.65
N GLU A 110 11.15 -3.57 -9.54
CA GLU A 110 12.41 -4.33 -9.64
C GLU A 110 13.27 -4.19 -8.39
N ARG A 111 13.38 -2.97 -7.83
CA ARG A 111 14.30 -2.71 -6.72
C ARG A 111 13.70 -2.91 -5.33
N LEU A 112 12.45 -2.52 -5.13
CA LEU A 112 11.80 -2.54 -3.81
C LEU A 112 10.73 -3.62 -3.69
N GLY A 113 10.27 -4.20 -4.82
CA GLY A 113 9.14 -5.11 -4.87
C GLY A 113 7.80 -4.42 -4.56
N PRO A 114 6.81 -5.18 -4.07
CA PRO A 114 5.51 -4.63 -3.70
C PRO A 114 5.61 -3.59 -2.57
N VAL A 115 5.32 -2.34 -2.90
CA VAL A 115 5.30 -1.21 -1.95
C VAL A 115 3.88 -0.78 -1.61
N ASN A 116 3.71 -0.07 -0.50
CA ASN A 116 2.40 0.49 -0.15
C ASN A 116 1.99 1.62 -1.12
N PRO A 117 0.68 1.84 -1.35
CA PRO A 117 0.18 2.86 -2.27
C PRO A 117 0.79 4.25 -2.06
N ARG A 118 0.86 4.71 -0.82
CA ARG A 118 1.32 6.07 -0.48
C ARG A 118 2.80 6.27 -0.77
N LYS A 119 3.62 5.24 -0.51
CA LYS A 119 5.06 5.22 -0.82
C LYS A 119 5.26 5.10 -2.32
N PHE A 120 4.45 4.29 -3.01
CA PHE A 120 4.48 4.22 -4.47
C PHE A 120 4.20 5.58 -5.09
N ALA A 121 3.08 6.23 -4.76
CA ALA A 121 2.73 7.56 -5.25
C ALA A 121 3.87 8.56 -5.01
N ARG A 122 4.43 8.58 -3.79
CA ARG A 122 5.51 9.48 -3.43
C ARG A 122 6.78 9.24 -4.27
N LEU A 123 7.13 7.99 -4.55
CA LEU A 123 8.30 7.65 -5.37
C LEU A 123 8.05 7.91 -6.86
N ALA A 124 6.86 7.60 -7.34
CA ALA A 124 6.46 7.74 -8.74
C ALA A 124 6.48 9.22 -9.19
N LEU A 125 6.12 10.14 -8.30
CA LEU A 125 6.10 11.58 -8.56
C LEU A 125 7.48 12.27 -8.47
N LEU A 126 8.53 11.58 -8.00
CA LEU A 126 9.88 12.13 -7.95
C LEU A 126 10.56 12.07 -9.31
N SER A 127 11.51 12.99 -9.54
CA SER A 127 12.48 12.87 -10.64
C SER A 127 13.35 11.63 -10.46
N ASN A 128 13.85 11.06 -11.57
CA ASN A 128 14.60 9.80 -11.57
C ASN A 128 15.80 9.84 -10.60
N GLU A 129 16.59 10.92 -10.59
CA GLU A 129 17.73 11.08 -9.68
C GLU A 129 17.33 11.08 -8.20
N LYS A 130 16.23 11.77 -7.87
CA LYS A 130 15.72 11.82 -6.49
C LYS A 130 15.13 10.47 -6.08
N ARG A 131 14.45 9.79 -7.00
CA ARG A 131 13.88 8.47 -6.78
C ARG A 131 14.97 7.45 -6.45
N GLU A 132 16.04 7.42 -7.23
CA GLU A 132 17.21 6.55 -7.02
C GLU A 132 17.79 6.72 -5.61
N LYS A 133 18.05 7.97 -5.20
CA LYS A 133 18.58 8.29 -3.86
C LYS A 133 17.67 7.80 -2.74
N VAL A 134 16.35 8.00 -2.88
CA VAL A 134 15.38 7.57 -1.87
C VAL A 134 15.26 6.05 -1.82
N ILE A 135 15.30 5.37 -2.97
CA ILE A 135 15.29 3.91 -3.04
C ILE A 135 16.53 3.35 -2.34
N GLN A 136 17.71 3.89 -2.64
CA GLN A 136 18.96 3.43 -2.05
C GLN A 136 18.98 3.61 -0.52
N ALA A 137 18.57 4.78 -0.04
CA ALA A 137 18.46 5.06 1.39
C ALA A 137 17.46 4.13 2.09
N ASP A 138 16.35 3.76 1.43
CA ASP A 138 15.38 2.82 1.98
C ASP A 138 15.94 1.39 2.07
N ILE A 139 16.71 0.95 1.07
CA ILE A 139 17.38 -0.35 1.08
C ILE A 139 18.43 -0.41 2.19
N GLU A 140 19.27 0.62 2.29
CA GLU A 140 20.29 0.72 3.33
C GLU A 140 19.67 0.76 4.73
N GLY A 141 18.63 1.58 4.93
CA GLY A 141 17.90 1.64 6.19
C GLY A 141 17.23 0.32 6.57
N ARG A 142 16.71 -0.45 5.61
CA ARG A 142 16.20 -1.81 5.87
C ARG A 142 17.34 -2.75 6.29
N ARG A 143 18.49 -2.69 5.63
CA ARG A 143 19.67 -3.50 5.94
C ARG A 143 20.20 -3.19 7.35
N GLU A 144 20.29 -1.93 7.72
CA GLU A 144 20.73 -1.48 9.04
C GLU A 144 19.76 -1.92 10.14
N LYS A 145 18.44 -1.78 9.92
CA LYS A 145 17.42 -2.27 10.87
C LYS A 145 17.51 -3.77 11.09
N LEU A 146 17.72 -4.55 10.02
CA LEU A 146 17.91 -6.00 10.13
C LEU A 146 19.18 -6.36 10.91
N ALA A 147 20.28 -5.61 10.72
CA ALA A 147 21.52 -5.79 11.49
C ALA A 147 21.30 -5.49 12.99
N LYS A 148 20.61 -4.39 13.32
CA LYS A 148 20.26 -4.02 14.71
C LYS A 148 19.36 -5.06 15.39
N LEU A 149 18.41 -5.64 14.66
CA LEU A 149 17.55 -6.71 15.19
C LEU A 149 18.32 -8.01 15.44
N LYS A 150 19.25 -8.38 14.55
CA LYS A 150 20.12 -9.54 14.76
C LYS A 150 20.99 -9.36 16.00
N SER A 151 21.58 -8.19 16.21
CA SER A 151 22.41 -7.94 17.40
C SER A 151 21.58 -7.96 18.69
N THR A 152 20.40 -7.32 18.72
CA THR A 152 19.52 -7.35 19.91
C THR A 152 18.91 -8.73 20.19
N ALA A 153 18.58 -9.52 19.18
CA ALA A 153 18.11 -10.90 19.35
C ALA A 153 19.21 -11.81 19.94
N VAL A 154 20.46 -11.61 19.54
CA VAL A 154 21.63 -12.30 20.12
C VAL A 154 21.82 -11.91 21.59
N THR A 155 21.66 -10.63 21.94
CA THR A 155 21.76 -10.16 23.34
C THR A 155 20.66 -10.75 24.23
N LYS A 156 19.40 -10.82 23.75
CA LYS A 156 18.29 -11.44 24.51
C LYS A 156 18.48 -12.94 24.76
N ARG A 157 19.06 -13.69 23.82
CA ARG A 157 19.33 -15.13 23.99
C ARG A 157 20.44 -15.44 24.99
N ARG A 158 21.39 -14.52 25.22
CA ARG A 158 22.43 -14.68 26.24
C ARG A 158 21.87 -14.49 27.66
N ASN A 159 20.97 -13.52 27.85
CA ASN A 159 20.41 -13.24 29.18
C ASN A 159 19.38 -14.28 29.66
N THR A 160 18.69 -15.01 28.77
CA THR A 160 17.73 -16.04 29.22
C THR A 160 18.37 -17.33 29.74
N LYS A 161 19.66 -17.56 29.52
CA LYS A 161 20.37 -18.72 30.10
C LYS A 161 20.71 -18.54 31.58
N SER A 162 20.78 -17.31 32.11
CA SER A 162 21.11 -17.09 33.52
C SER A 162 19.90 -17.11 34.46
N PHE A 163 18.68 -16.92 33.94
CA PHE A 163 17.45 -16.84 34.76
C PHE A 163 16.79 -18.20 35.07
N ARG A 164 17.41 -19.33 34.69
CA ARG A 164 16.83 -20.68 34.91
C ARG A 164 17.36 -21.46 36.12
N MET A 165 18.22 -20.86 36.94
CA MET A 165 18.69 -21.49 38.18
C MET A 165 18.26 -20.65 39.38
N ASN A 166 17.16 -21.08 40.02
CA ASN A 166 16.79 -20.90 41.43
C ASN A 166 15.27 -20.88 41.60
N LYS A 167 14.62 -22.03 41.36
CA LYS A 167 13.37 -22.35 42.08
C LYS A 167 13.78 -23.13 43.32
N PHE A 168 13.86 -22.43 44.45
CA PHE A 168 13.92 -23.05 45.77
C PHE A 168 12.61 -23.82 45.99
N VAL A 169 12.70 -25.15 46.05
CA VAL A 169 11.61 -26.01 46.51
C VAL A 169 11.61 -25.93 48.04
N ARG A 170 10.60 -25.30 48.63
CA ARG A 170 10.33 -25.41 50.08
C ARG A 170 9.82 -26.83 50.35
N VAL A 171 10.63 -27.64 51.02
CA VAL A 171 10.20 -28.92 51.58
C VAL A 171 9.36 -28.62 52.82
N SER A 172 8.07 -28.94 52.77
CA SER A 172 7.17 -28.91 53.92
C SER A 172 7.46 -30.10 54.84
N GLY A 173 7.79 -29.84 56.10
CA GLY A 173 7.99 -30.87 57.13
C GLY A 173 6.69 -31.58 57.55
N PRO A 174 6.79 -32.68 58.31
CA PRO A 174 5.67 -33.60 58.55
C PRO A 174 4.71 -33.04 59.61
N ALA A 175 3.41 -33.21 59.36
CA ALA A 175 2.35 -32.95 60.34
C ALA A 175 2.38 -34.05 61.42
N LYS A 176 2.29 -33.63 62.70
CA LYS A 176 1.85 -34.46 63.83
C LYS A 176 0.42 -34.10 64.15
#